data_AF-A0A7S3P4F7-F1
#
_entry.id   AF-A0A7S3P4F7-F1
#
_cell.length_a   1.000
_cell.length_b   1.000
_cell.length_c   1.000
_cell.angle_alpha   90.00
_cell.angle_beta   90.00
_cell.angle_gamma   90.00
#
_symmetry.space_group_name_H-M   'P 1'
#
loop_
_entity.id
_entity.type
_entity.pdbx_description
1 polymer ?
#
loop_
_entity_poly.entity_id
_entity_poly.type
_entity_poly.pdbx_seq_one_letter_code
_entity_poly.pdbx_strand_id
1 'polypeptide(L)'
;ITDPNGVTRNFIAYPGTLVPHDDHCGTTISSDVTDMGWTKEKDITYYDDVFRARIPINYHVGCIGLAPASHDFVDSIPPMPTGGNLDNKRIGVGTTMYYPIEVAGALISMG
;
A
#
# COMPACT_ATOMS: atom_id res chain seq x y z
N ILE A 1 -5.66 -20.60 -4.25
CA ILE A 1 -5.85 -19.96 -2.93
C ILE A 1 -7.19 -20.39 -2.43
N THR A 2 -7.26 -20.80 -1.17
CA THR A 2 -8.50 -21.16 -0.49
C THR A 2 -8.83 -20.06 0.49
N ASP A 3 -10.03 -19.49 0.36
CA ASP A 3 -10.52 -18.49 1.30
C ASP A 3 -10.88 -19.13 2.66
N PRO A 4 -11.14 -18.33 3.71
CA PRO A 4 -11.48 -18.85 5.03
C PRO A 4 -12.77 -19.70 5.07
N ASN A 5 -13.59 -19.66 4.01
CA ASN A 5 -14.79 -20.48 3.88
C ASN A 5 -14.53 -21.80 3.12
N GLY A 6 -13.28 -22.09 2.75
CA GLY A 6 -12.91 -23.31 2.03
C GLY A 6 -13.07 -23.23 0.51
N VAL A 7 -13.33 -22.05 -0.07
CA VAL A 7 -13.52 -21.91 -1.52
C VAL A 7 -12.17 -21.69 -2.22
N THR A 8 -11.78 -22.63 -3.07
CA THR A 8 -10.55 -22.53 -3.86
C THR A 8 -10.74 -21.72 -5.14
N ARG A 9 -9.87 -20.73 -5.37
CA ARG A 9 -9.87 -19.88 -6.58
C ARG A 9 -8.47 -19.65 -7.13
N ASN A 10 -8.41 -19.35 -8.44
CA ASN A 10 -7.21 -18.88 -9.12
C ASN A 10 -7.07 -17.36 -8.91
N PHE A 11 -5.95 -16.93 -8.32
CA PHE A 11 -5.71 -15.52 -8.00
C PHE A 11 -5.55 -14.63 -9.22
N ILE A 12 -5.07 -15.17 -10.35
CA ILE A 12 -4.90 -14.41 -11.60
C ILE A 12 -6.25 -13.89 -12.10
N ALA A 13 -7.34 -14.60 -11.80
CA ALA A 13 -8.69 -14.20 -12.19
C ALA A 13 -9.27 -13.09 -11.31
N TYR A 14 -8.68 -12.79 -10.14
CA TYR A 14 -9.23 -11.87 -9.15
C TYR A 14 -8.14 -10.96 -8.54
N PRO A 15 -7.79 -9.86 -9.22
CA PRO A 15 -6.87 -8.86 -8.70
C PRO A 15 -7.28 -8.38 -7.31
N GLY A 16 -6.32 -8.24 -6.40
CA GLY A 16 -6.56 -7.82 -5.01
C GLY A 16 -6.92 -8.96 -4.03
N THR A 17 -6.81 -10.22 -4.45
CA THR A 17 -6.97 -11.37 -3.54
C THR A 17 -5.80 -11.45 -2.55
N LEU A 18 -6.10 -11.71 -1.27
CA LEU A 18 -5.09 -11.96 -0.24
C LEU A 18 -4.45 -13.33 -0.44
N VAL A 19 -3.12 -13.39 -0.45
CA VAL A 19 -2.34 -14.62 -0.65
C VAL A 19 -1.31 -14.75 0.46
N PRO A 20 -1.29 -15.85 1.23
CA PRO A 20 -0.17 -16.15 2.13
C PRO A 20 1.13 -16.23 1.34
N HIS A 21 2.11 -15.38 1.66
CA HIS A 21 3.36 -15.31 0.93
C HIS A 21 4.26 -16.52 1.25
N ASP A 22 5.15 -16.90 0.34
CA ASP A 22 6.26 -17.83 0.61
C ASP A 22 7.53 -17.05 0.88
N ASP A 23 8.44 -17.59 1.70
CA ASP A 23 9.78 -17.01 1.83
C ASP A 23 10.46 -16.95 0.46
N HIS A 24 11.00 -15.78 0.14
CA HIS A 24 11.65 -15.50 -1.11
C HIS A 24 12.86 -14.61 -0.87
N CYS A 25 14.07 -15.09 -1.18
CA CYS A 25 15.32 -14.35 -0.97
C CYS A 25 15.53 -13.85 0.49
N GLY A 26 15.04 -14.59 1.50
CA GLY A 26 15.23 -14.25 2.91
C GLY A 26 14.29 -13.14 3.42
N THR A 27 13.17 -12.92 2.72
CA THR A 27 12.12 -12.00 3.16
C THR A 27 11.48 -12.48 4.46
N THR A 28 11.32 -11.58 5.43
CA THR A 28 10.45 -11.85 6.59
C THR A 28 9.00 -11.89 6.12
N ILE A 29 8.35 -13.05 6.28
CA ILE A 29 6.97 -13.25 5.86
C ILE A 29 6.01 -12.90 6.98
N SER A 30 5.01 -12.05 6.69
CA SER A 30 3.90 -11.79 7.61
C SER A 30 2.99 -13.02 7.70
N SER A 31 2.60 -13.38 8.93
CA SER A 31 1.60 -14.41 9.18
C SER A 31 0.17 -13.92 8.99
N ASP A 32 -0.07 -12.61 8.87
CA ASP A 32 -1.40 -11.98 8.96
C ASP A 32 -2.42 -12.62 8.02
N VAL A 33 -2.02 -12.89 6.76
CA VAL A 33 -2.93 -13.47 5.77
C VAL A 33 -3.29 -14.92 6.11
N THR A 34 -2.34 -15.69 6.63
CA THR A 34 -2.57 -17.07 7.09
C THR A 34 -3.43 -17.06 8.35
N ASP A 35 -3.18 -16.14 9.28
CA ASP A 35 -3.90 -15.99 10.54
C ASP A 35 -5.38 -15.61 10.30
N MET A 36 -5.66 -14.94 9.17
CA MET A 36 -7.02 -14.68 8.68
C MET A 36 -7.71 -15.91 8.08
N GLY A 37 -7.05 -17.07 8.00
CA GLY A 37 -7.61 -18.33 7.50
C GLY A 37 -7.43 -18.57 6.00
N TRP A 38 -6.66 -17.73 5.30
CA TRP A 38 -6.36 -17.96 3.89
C TRP A 38 -5.26 -19.01 3.75
N THR A 39 -5.41 -19.92 2.79
CA THR A 39 -4.40 -20.94 2.50
C THR A 39 -4.11 -21.02 1.01
N LYS A 40 -2.99 -21.66 0.65
CA LYS A 40 -2.61 -21.92 -0.74
C LYS A 40 -2.44 -23.42 -0.95
N GLU A 41 -2.86 -23.88 -2.12
CA GLU A 41 -2.74 -25.29 -2.52
C GLU A 41 -1.30 -25.66 -2.93
N LYS A 42 -0.54 -24.66 -3.36
CA LYS A 42 0.85 -24.79 -3.81
C LYS A 42 1.63 -23.52 -3.48
N ASP A 43 2.94 -23.66 -3.43
CA ASP A 43 3.87 -22.56 -3.24
C ASP A 43 3.82 -21.58 -4.43
N ILE A 44 4.12 -20.32 -4.14
CA ILE A 44 4.26 -19.24 -5.12
C ILE A 44 5.55 -19.47 -5.90
N THR A 45 5.43 -19.53 -7.22
CA THR A 45 6.58 -19.51 -8.11
C THR A 45 7.01 -18.06 -8.34
N TYR A 46 8.16 -17.68 -7.77
CA TYR A 46 8.79 -16.39 -8.06
C TYR A 46 9.62 -16.49 -9.34
N TYR A 47 9.58 -15.41 -10.12
CA TYR A 47 10.37 -15.27 -11.35
C TYR A 47 11.39 -14.16 -11.15
N ASP A 48 12.63 -14.56 -10.86
CA ASP A 48 13.75 -13.64 -10.60
C ASP A 48 14.47 -13.21 -11.88
N ASP A 49 14.18 -13.89 -12.97
CA ASP A 49 14.65 -13.49 -14.28
C ASP A 49 14.13 -12.11 -14.62
N VAL A 50 15.06 -11.22 -15.00
CA VAL A 50 14.73 -9.84 -15.36
C VAL A 50 13.80 -9.85 -16.57
N PHE A 51 12.50 -9.71 -16.31
CA PHE A 51 11.51 -9.48 -17.33
C PHE A 51 11.75 -8.09 -17.92
N ARG A 52 12.03 -8.01 -19.23
CA ARG A 52 12.23 -6.73 -19.92
C ARG A 52 10.90 -6.01 -20.13
N ALA A 53 10.36 -5.44 -19.05
CA ALA A 53 9.23 -4.52 -19.08
C ALA A 53 9.69 -3.09 -19.34
N ARG A 54 8.86 -2.32 -20.06
CA ARG A 54 8.92 -0.86 -20.06
C ARG A 54 7.75 -0.35 -19.23
N ILE A 55 8.02 0.08 -18.00
CA ILE A 55 7.02 0.63 -17.09
C ILE A 55 7.03 2.16 -17.25
N PRO A 56 5.92 2.81 -17.66
CA PRO A 56 5.85 4.26 -17.73
C PRO A 56 6.06 4.88 -16.34
N ILE A 57 6.91 5.90 -16.27
CA ILE A 57 7.12 6.64 -15.03
C ILE A 57 5.91 7.56 -14.79
N ASN A 58 5.39 7.54 -13.57
CA ASN A 58 4.36 8.48 -13.14
C ASN A 58 4.77 9.11 -11.80
N TYR A 59 5.50 10.23 -11.90
CA TYR A 59 6.00 10.98 -10.74
C TYR A 59 4.83 11.53 -9.93
N HIS A 60 4.87 11.26 -8.63
CA HIS A 60 3.87 11.74 -7.67
C HIS A 60 4.51 11.92 -6.30
N VAL A 61 3.82 12.63 -5.43
CA VAL A 61 4.13 12.75 -4.01
C VAL A 61 3.27 11.73 -3.25
N GLY A 62 3.91 10.77 -2.59
CA GLY A 62 3.21 9.69 -1.88
C GLY A 62 2.62 10.20 -0.57
N CYS A 63 3.41 10.96 0.17
CA CYS A 63 3.04 11.54 1.45
C CYS A 63 3.06 13.07 1.40
N ILE A 64 1.90 13.70 1.57
CA ILE A 64 1.78 15.17 1.66
C ILE A 64 0.58 15.55 2.51
N GLY A 65 0.77 16.47 3.45
CA GLY A 65 -0.30 16.89 4.34
C GLY A 65 0.10 17.99 5.31
N LEU A 66 -0.84 18.29 6.21
CA LEU A 66 -0.75 19.28 7.26
C LEU A 66 -0.75 18.62 8.64
N ALA A 67 -0.13 19.27 9.62
CA ALA A 67 -0.16 18.78 10.99
C ALA A 67 -1.61 18.78 11.53
N PRO A 68 -2.12 17.66 12.05
CA PRO A 68 -3.44 17.60 12.64
C PRO A 68 -3.44 18.20 14.05
N ALA A 69 -4.60 18.70 14.50
CA ALA A 69 -4.74 19.21 15.87
C ALA A 69 -4.97 18.10 16.91
N SER A 70 -5.26 16.88 16.46
CA SER A 70 -5.68 15.77 17.33
C SER A 70 -4.53 15.07 18.05
N HIS A 71 -3.29 15.22 17.60
CA HIS A 71 -2.13 14.48 18.09
C HIS A 71 -0.84 15.31 18.00
N ASP A 72 0.06 15.15 18.96
CA ASP A 72 1.38 15.79 18.93
C ASP A 72 2.36 15.06 18.00
N PHE A 73 2.20 13.73 17.88
CA PHE A 73 3.00 12.86 17.01
C PHE A 73 2.06 11.95 16.22
N VAL A 74 2.34 11.83 14.93
CA VAL A 74 1.55 11.02 14.00
C VAL A 74 2.51 10.17 13.19
N ASP A 75 2.24 8.87 13.13
CA ASP A 75 2.94 7.98 12.21
C ASP A 75 2.65 8.42 10.77
N SER A 76 3.67 8.50 9.93
CA SER A 76 3.50 8.88 8.54
C SER A 76 2.84 7.80 7.69
N ILE A 77 2.75 6.54 8.16
CA ILE A 77 2.20 5.41 7.41
C ILE A 77 0.70 5.56 7.08
N PRO A 78 -0.20 5.86 8.04
CA PRO A 78 -1.62 6.03 7.72
C PRO A 78 -1.92 7.40 7.10
N PRO A 79 -2.81 7.48 6.10
CA PRO A 79 -3.38 8.76 5.69
C PRO A 79 -4.33 9.31 6.76
N MET A 80 -4.52 10.63 6.74
CA MET A 80 -5.34 11.43 7.65
C MET A 80 -6.24 12.39 6.87
N PRO A 81 -7.30 12.95 7.49
CA PRO A 81 -8.10 14.01 6.86
C PRO A 81 -7.28 15.23 6.43
N THR A 82 -6.16 15.49 7.10
CA THR A 82 -5.20 16.56 6.78
C THR A 82 -4.15 16.17 5.72
N GLY A 83 -4.24 14.98 5.12
CA GLY A 83 -3.28 14.47 4.13
C GLY A 83 -2.47 13.28 4.64
N GLY A 84 -1.15 13.30 4.51
CA GLY A 84 -0.28 12.18 4.87
C GLY A 84 -0.09 11.20 3.71
N ASN A 85 0.06 9.92 4.03
CA ASN A 85 0.41 8.88 3.05
C ASN A 85 -0.79 8.43 2.21
N LEU A 86 -1.11 9.22 1.19
CA LEU A 86 -2.25 9.00 0.29
C LEU A 86 -1.91 8.03 -0.85
N ASP A 87 -0.64 7.92 -1.24
CA ASP A 87 -0.12 7.01 -2.27
C ASP A 87 -0.92 7.03 -3.60
N ASN A 88 -1.44 8.20 -3.95
CA ASN A 88 -2.22 8.38 -5.16
C ASN A 88 -1.35 8.94 -6.27
N LYS A 89 -1.08 8.11 -7.29
CA LYS A 89 -0.29 8.44 -8.49
C LYS A 89 -0.78 9.64 -9.32
N ARG A 90 -1.91 10.25 -8.95
CA ARG A 90 -2.46 11.47 -9.56
C ARG A 90 -1.99 12.75 -8.86
N ILE A 91 -1.39 12.64 -7.68
CA ILE A 91 -0.82 13.76 -6.92
C ILE A 91 0.54 14.10 -7.53
N GLY A 92 0.52 14.65 -8.74
CA GLY A 92 1.69 14.99 -9.53
C GLY A 92 1.51 16.32 -10.26
N VAL A 93 2.33 16.54 -11.30
CA VAL A 93 2.30 17.76 -12.10
C VAL A 93 0.89 18.05 -12.63
N GLY A 94 0.41 19.27 -12.40
CA GLY A 94 -0.93 19.72 -12.85
C GLY A 94 -2.06 19.50 -11.84
N THR A 95 -1.78 18.92 -10.67
CA THR A 95 -2.78 18.71 -9.61
C THR A 95 -2.72 19.81 -8.55
N THR A 96 -3.88 20.18 -8.01
CA THR A 96 -4.00 21.04 -6.83
C THR A 96 -4.68 20.26 -5.71
N MET A 97 -4.05 20.22 -4.54
CA MET A 97 -4.59 19.57 -3.34
C MET A 97 -5.14 20.61 -2.37
N TYR A 98 -6.19 20.25 -1.64
CA TYR A 98 -6.82 21.08 -0.63
C TYR A 98 -6.90 20.27 0.68
N TYR A 99 -6.38 20.85 1.76
CA TYR A 99 -6.38 20.23 3.08
C TYR A 99 -7.02 21.18 4.10
N PRO A 100 -7.78 20.66 5.08
CA PRO A 100 -8.24 21.46 6.20
C PRO A 100 -7.05 21.87 7.07
N ILE A 101 -6.95 23.17 7.38
CA ILE A 101 -5.97 23.68 8.33
C ILE A 101 -6.52 23.48 9.73
N GLU A 102 -5.87 22.64 10.52
CA GLU A 102 -6.28 22.37 11.91
C GLU A 102 -5.39 23.10 12.95
N VAL A 103 -4.17 23.47 12.58
CA VAL A 103 -3.22 24.19 13.46
C VAL A 103 -2.68 25.46 12.80
N ALA A 104 -2.27 26.43 13.63
CA ALA A 104 -1.70 27.68 13.16
C ALA A 104 -0.44 27.44 12.32
N GLY A 105 -0.36 28.11 11.16
CA GLY A 105 0.74 27.96 10.22
C GLY A 105 0.64 26.73 9.31
N ALA A 106 -0.39 25.89 9.46
CA ALA A 106 -0.66 24.66 8.70
C ALA A 106 0.40 23.54 8.85
N LEU A 107 1.68 23.90 8.88
CA LEU A 107 2.83 23.00 9.04
C LEU A 107 2.88 21.93 7.94
N ILE A 108 2.88 22.39 6.68
CA ILE A 108 2.95 21.51 5.51
C ILE A 108 4.26 20.71 5.47
N SER A 109 4.16 19.43 5.14
CA SER A 109 5.29 18.53 4.86
C SER A 109 4.99 17.62 3.67
N MET A 110 6.03 17.16 2.96
CA MET A 110 5.88 16.24 1.82
C MET A 110 7.12 15.37 1.59
N GLY A 111 6.91 14.16 1.06
CA GLY A 111 7.95 13.15 0.76
C GLY A 111 7.46 11.99 -0.11
#